data_AF-A0A9W9YDI4-F1
#
_entry.id   AF-A0A9W9YDI4-F1
#
_cell.length_a   1.000
_cell.length_b   1.000
_cell.length_c   1.000
_cell.angle_alpha   90.00
_cell.angle_beta   90.00
_cell.angle_gamma   90.00
#
_symmetry.space_group_name_H-M   'P 1'
#
loop_
_entity.id
_entity.type
_entity.pdbx_description
1 polymer ?
#
loop_
_entity_poly.entity_id
_entity_poly.type
_entity_poly.pdbx_seq_one_letter_code
_entity_poly.pdbx_strand_id
1 'polypeptide(L)'
;MTTPRRFLAQSFPIPVDSSLTDHNIVSTSDLVISDPLKMSCLPPLTAVGRAEKILREQRARKQTRQAVVFVKYGTFNAEGLRVLRRYHRLKELEQEVEFEKKWLDTAFGKRTREEKAQVTAALLDRKNLQEEYVARSLCGEYKITSQELSRLCGERHLSDETINFLMAMYCNTSKPRERGKMHFFSSHRIFRKTF
;
A
#
# COMPACT_ATOMS: atom_id res chain seq x y z
N MET A 1 11.53 -11.39 -7.24
CA MET A 1 11.14 -11.66 -5.84
C MET A 1 10.65 -10.38 -5.21
N THR A 2 9.36 -10.27 -4.94
CA THR A 2 8.73 -9.11 -4.29
C THR A 2 8.74 -9.31 -2.78
N THR A 3 9.36 -8.40 -2.02
CA THR A 3 9.38 -8.47 -0.55
C THR A 3 7.98 -8.17 0.00
N PRO A 4 7.41 -9.04 0.85
CA PRO A 4 6.13 -8.80 1.53
C PRO A 4 6.07 -7.45 2.25
N ARG A 5 4.90 -6.78 2.18
CA ARG A 5 4.65 -5.47 2.82
C ARG A 5 5.01 -5.47 4.30
N ARG A 6 4.64 -6.54 5.02
CA ARG A 6 4.91 -6.68 6.44
C ARG A 6 6.40 -6.73 6.78
N PHE A 7 7.22 -7.37 5.94
CA PHE A 7 8.67 -7.38 6.14
C PHE A 7 9.30 -6.04 5.76
N LEU A 8 8.81 -5.37 4.71
CA LEU A 8 9.24 -4.01 4.37
C LEU A 8 8.94 -3.02 5.49
N ALA A 9 7.77 -3.11 6.12
CA ALA A 9 7.38 -2.30 7.27
C ALA A 9 8.32 -2.45 8.48
N GLN A 10 8.93 -3.63 8.66
CA GLN A 10 9.84 -3.91 9.77
C GLN A 10 11.29 -3.47 9.52
N SER A 11 11.63 -3.09 8.29
CA SER A 11 13.02 -2.92 7.88
C SER A 11 13.61 -1.52 8.17
N PHE A 12 12.80 -0.51 8.51
CA PHE A 12 13.27 0.89 8.53
C PHE A 12 12.71 1.76 9.67
N PRO A 13 13.26 1.67 10.89
CA PRO A 13 12.87 2.50 12.03
C PRO A 13 13.65 3.83 12.06
N ILE A 14 13.66 4.61 10.97
CA ILE A 14 14.33 5.93 10.98
C ILE A 14 13.36 6.97 11.58
N PRO A 15 13.71 7.67 12.67
CA PRO A 15 12.85 8.70 13.26
C PRO A 15 12.72 9.92 12.35
N VAL A 16 11.60 10.64 12.47
CA VAL A 16 11.36 11.91 11.78
C VAL A 16 11.61 13.05 12.76
N ASP A 17 12.44 14.01 12.40
CA ASP A 17 12.62 15.23 13.19
C ASP A 17 11.59 16.28 12.78
N SER A 18 10.54 16.41 13.57
CA SER A 18 9.47 17.39 13.34
C SER A 18 9.90 18.85 13.53
N SER A 19 11.07 19.13 14.11
CA SER A 19 11.53 20.49 14.40
C SER A 19 12.08 21.23 13.18
N LEU A 20 12.40 20.50 12.11
CA LEU A 20 12.96 21.10 10.90
C LEU A 20 11.89 21.80 10.05
N THR A 21 11.90 23.12 10.08
CA THR A 21 10.99 23.97 9.27
C THR A 21 11.63 24.44 7.98
N ASP A 22 12.93 24.72 7.99
CA ASP A 22 13.58 25.49 6.93
C ASP A 22 14.61 24.70 6.13
N HIS A 23 14.84 25.17 4.90
CA HIS A 23 15.79 24.60 3.97
C HIS A 23 16.32 25.71 3.05
N ASN A 24 17.59 25.59 2.67
CA ASN A 24 18.25 26.54 1.78
C ASN A 24 18.47 25.93 0.41
N ILE A 25 18.38 26.74 -0.64
CA ILE A 25 18.67 26.30 -2.02
C ILE A 25 20.08 26.74 -2.36
N VAL A 26 20.85 25.83 -2.91
CA VAL A 26 22.26 26.05 -3.24
C VAL A 26 22.57 25.49 -4.63
N SER A 27 23.55 26.09 -5.30
CA SER A 27 24.11 25.50 -6.52
C SER A 27 24.90 24.24 -6.18
N THR A 28 24.74 23.18 -6.97
CA THR A 28 25.49 21.92 -6.78
C THR A 28 26.96 21.99 -7.18
N SER A 29 27.41 23.12 -7.75
CA SER A 29 28.79 23.27 -8.27
C SER A 29 29.88 23.00 -7.23
N ASP A 30 29.61 23.30 -5.96
CA ASP A 30 30.64 23.35 -4.91
C ASP A 30 30.31 22.50 -3.67
N LEU A 31 29.25 21.69 -3.72
CA LEU A 31 28.74 20.96 -2.55
C LEU A 31 28.69 19.46 -2.76
N VAL A 32 29.18 18.73 -1.76
CA VAL A 32 29.08 17.28 -1.69
C VAL A 32 27.62 16.89 -1.44
N ILE A 33 27.06 16.11 -2.36
CA ILE A 33 25.71 15.55 -2.21
C ILE A 33 25.75 14.48 -1.14
N SER A 34 24.86 14.60 -0.16
CA SER A 34 24.73 13.65 0.93
C SER A 34 24.03 12.37 0.47
N ASP A 35 24.48 11.23 0.98
CA ASP A 35 23.85 9.94 0.72
C ASP A 35 22.57 9.81 1.56
N PRO A 36 21.37 9.79 0.94
CA PRO A 36 20.10 9.71 1.67
C PRO A 36 19.93 8.37 2.41
N LEU A 37 20.70 7.32 2.08
CA LEU A 37 20.61 6.01 2.73
C LEU A 37 21.37 5.95 4.06
N LYS A 38 22.28 6.89 4.32
CA LYS A 38 23.11 6.91 5.54
C LYS A 38 22.58 7.82 6.63
N MET A 39 21.35 8.35 6.47
CA MET A 39 20.80 9.29 7.44
C MET A 39 20.31 8.59 8.71
N SER A 40 20.58 9.20 9.86
CA SER A 40 20.09 8.77 11.17
C SER A 40 18.68 9.27 11.49
N CYS A 41 18.22 10.31 10.80
CA CYS A 41 16.91 10.93 11.02
C CYS A 41 16.38 11.54 9.71
N LEU A 42 15.06 11.54 9.54
CA LEU A 42 14.38 12.07 8.35
C LEU A 42 13.91 13.50 8.58
N PRO A 43 14.08 14.41 7.61
CA PRO A 43 13.38 15.69 7.62
C PRO A 43 11.86 15.46 7.46
N PRO A 44 10.98 16.36 7.94
CA PRO A 44 9.53 16.23 7.81
C PRO A 44 9.08 16.11 6.36
N LEU A 45 8.03 15.33 6.12
CA LEU A 45 7.47 15.17 4.77
C LEU A 45 7.03 16.51 4.15
N THR A 46 6.56 17.44 4.97
CA THR A 46 6.20 18.80 4.56
C THR A 46 7.42 19.58 4.06
N ALA A 47 8.56 19.49 4.75
CA ALA A 47 9.82 20.11 4.36
C ALA A 47 10.35 19.51 3.04
N VAL A 48 10.33 18.18 2.91
CA VAL A 48 10.69 17.47 1.68
C VAL A 48 9.78 17.87 0.50
N GLY A 49 8.47 17.98 0.74
CA GLY A 49 7.50 18.41 -0.26
C GLY A 49 7.73 19.85 -0.75
N ARG A 50 8.02 20.78 0.16
CA ARG A 50 8.37 22.17 -0.19
C ARG A 50 9.67 22.23 -1.01
N ALA A 51 10.71 21.55 -0.54
CA ALA A 51 12.00 21.45 -1.21
C ALA A 51 11.86 20.91 -2.65
N GLU A 52 11.07 19.85 -2.85
CA GLU A 52 10.79 19.32 -4.19
C GLU A 52 10.04 20.31 -5.08
N LYS A 53 9.04 21.01 -4.55
CA LYS A 53 8.28 22.01 -5.30
C LYS A 53 9.22 23.10 -5.81
N ILE A 54 10.08 23.61 -4.93
CA ILE A 54 11.02 24.67 -5.27
C ILE A 54 12.06 24.19 -6.30
N LEU A 55 12.62 22.99 -6.17
CA LEU A 55 13.53 22.45 -7.20
C LEU A 55 12.83 22.28 -8.56
N ARG A 56 11.54 21.91 -8.59
CA ARG A 56 10.77 21.84 -9.84
C ARG A 56 10.59 23.22 -10.47
N GLU A 57 10.27 24.23 -9.68
CA GLU A 57 10.13 25.61 -10.15
C GLU A 57 11.45 26.16 -10.71
N GLN A 58 12.57 25.85 -10.06
CA GLN A 58 13.90 26.29 -10.50
C GLN A 58 14.35 25.57 -11.77
N ARG A 59 14.03 24.27 -11.89
CA ARG A 59 14.23 23.53 -13.14
C ARG A 59 13.41 24.11 -14.29
N ALA A 60 12.17 24.54 -14.04
CA ALA A 60 11.35 25.21 -15.05
C ALA A 60 11.97 26.55 -15.50
N ARG A 61 12.71 27.24 -14.61
CA ARG A 61 13.52 28.43 -14.91
C ARG A 61 14.89 28.13 -15.54
N LYS A 62 15.10 26.90 -16.05
CA LYS A 62 16.37 26.41 -16.64
C LYS A 62 17.56 26.36 -15.67
N GLN A 63 17.34 26.44 -14.36
CA GLN A 63 18.38 26.29 -13.34
C GLN A 63 18.45 24.81 -12.91
N THR A 64 19.23 24.00 -13.63
CA THR A 64 19.25 22.53 -13.50
C THR A 64 20.22 21.99 -12.44
N ARG A 65 21.15 22.81 -11.97
CA ARG A 65 22.21 22.44 -11.01
C ARG A 65 21.92 22.97 -9.61
N GLN A 66 20.76 22.61 -9.07
CA GLN A 66 20.36 23.02 -7.72
C GLN A 66 20.14 21.85 -6.80
N ALA A 67 20.51 22.05 -5.54
CA ALA A 67 20.27 21.15 -4.44
C ALA A 67 19.66 21.92 -3.27
N VAL A 68 19.09 21.16 -2.36
CA VAL A 68 18.49 21.66 -1.13
C VAL A 68 19.35 21.24 0.04
N VAL A 69 19.70 22.20 0.89
CA VAL A 69 20.39 21.99 2.15
C VAL A 69 19.36 21.97 3.26
N PHE A 70 19.28 20.83 3.93
CA PHE A 70 18.61 20.71 5.21
C PHE A 70 19.68 20.83 6.30
N VAL A 71 19.59 21.90 7.10
CA VAL A 71 20.57 22.18 8.16
C VAL A 71 20.63 21.00 9.12
N LYS A 72 21.83 20.43 9.35
CA LYS A 72 22.12 19.20 10.13
C LYS A 72 21.86 17.85 9.44
N TYR A 73 21.23 17.82 8.26
CA TYR A 73 20.91 16.58 7.54
C TYR A 73 21.77 16.39 6.30
N GLY A 74 22.12 17.48 5.63
CA GLY A 74 22.97 17.48 4.44
C GLY A 74 22.31 18.10 3.22
N THR A 75 22.93 17.85 2.08
CA THR A 75 22.62 18.47 0.79
C THR A 75 22.06 17.43 -0.17
N PHE A 76 20.85 17.65 -0.67
CA PHE A 76 20.13 16.68 -1.50
C PHE A 76 19.72 17.28 -2.84
N ASN A 77 19.99 16.51 -3.90
CA ASN A 77 19.44 16.79 -5.22
C ASN A 77 18.01 16.20 -5.35
N ALA A 78 17.40 16.35 -6.52
CA ALA A 78 16.05 15.83 -6.78
C ALA A 78 15.92 14.31 -6.54
N GLU A 79 16.95 13.52 -6.86
CA GLU A 79 16.91 12.07 -6.61
C GLU A 79 17.03 11.77 -5.10
N GLY A 80 17.89 12.49 -4.39
CA GLY A 80 17.99 12.43 -2.94
C GLY A 80 16.65 12.69 -2.26
N LEU A 81 15.96 13.77 -2.64
CA LEU A 81 14.61 14.07 -2.12
C LEU A 81 13.60 12.96 -2.45
N ARG A 82 13.69 12.35 -3.64
CA ARG A 82 12.84 11.21 -4.00
C ARG A 82 13.06 10.01 -3.07
N VAL A 83 14.31 9.73 -2.70
CA VAL A 83 14.64 8.69 -1.72
C VAL A 83 14.09 9.04 -0.34
N LEU A 84 14.23 10.30 0.11
CA LEU A 84 13.65 10.77 1.38
C LEU A 84 12.13 10.59 1.42
N ARG A 85 11.44 10.91 0.33
CA ARG A 85 9.99 10.67 0.21
C ARG A 85 9.65 9.19 0.30
N ARG A 86 10.45 8.30 -0.31
CA ARG A 86 10.24 6.85 -0.22
C ARG A 86 10.37 6.34 1.22
N TYR A 87 11.28 6.91 2.01
CA TYR A 87 11.37 6.61 3.45
C TYR A 87 10.09 6.99 4.21
N HIS A 88 9.52 8.16 3.94
CA HIS A 88 8.22 8.54 4.51
C HIS A 88 7.10 7.57 4.12
N ARG A 89 7.09 7.09 2.87
CA ARG A 89 6.12 6.07 2.44
C ARG A 89 6.30 4.73 3.18
N LEU A 90 7.53 4.36 3.54
CA LEU A 90 7.79 3.16 4.35
C LEU A 90 7.28 3.32 5.79
N LYS A 91 7.40 4.51 6.38
CA LYS A 91 6.79 4.87 7.67
C LYS A 91 5.26 4.77 7.64
N GLU A 92 4.62 5.30 6.59
CA GLU A 92 3.17 5.15 6.41
C GLU A 92 2.79 3.68 6.26
N LEU A 93 3.57 2.90 5.50
CA LEU A 93 3.35 1.47 5.34
C LEU A 93 3.43 0.71 6.67
N GLU A 94 4.34 1.08 7.56
CA GLU A 94 4.44 0.53 8.91
C GLU A 94 3.13 0.75 9.69
N GLN A 95 2.61 1.98 9.67
CA GLN A 95 1.33 2.32 10.33
C GLN A 95 0.16 1.56 9.71
N GLU A 96 0.09 1.47 8.38
CA GLU A 96 -0.93 0.69 7.67
C GLU A 96 -0.90 -0.78 8.09
N VAL A 97 0.29 -1.40 8.13
CA VAL A 97 0.46 -2.81 8.51
C VAL A 97 0.10 -3.02 9.98
N GLU A 98 0.46 -2.10 10.87
CA GLU A 98 0.14 -2.20 12.29
C GLU A 98 -1.37 -2.09 12.55
N PHE A 99 -2.05 -1.18 11.86
CA PHE A 99 -3.50 -1.11 11.85
C PHE A 99 -4.12 -2.41 11.31
N GLU A 100 -3.65 -2.90 10.16
CA GLU A 100 -4.13 -4.13 9.52
C GLU A 100 -3.97 -5.36 10.45
N LYS A 101 -2.86 -5.46 11.18
CA LYS A 101 -2.65 -6.53 12.19
C LYS A 101 -3.68 -6.47 13.32
N LYS A 102 -3.88 -5.30 13.93
CA LYS A 102 -4.87 -5.10 15.00
C LYS A 102 -6.28 -5.42 14.53
N TRP A 103 -6.59 -5.03 13.29
CA TRP A 103 -7.86 -5.36 12.65
C TRP A 103 -8.02 -6.87 12.48
N LEU A 104 -7.00 -7.60 12.01
CA LEU A 104 -7.04 -9.06 11.89
C LEU A 104 -7.23 -9.76 13.23
N ASP A 105 -6.51 -9.32 14.27
CA ASP A 105 -6.65 -9.88 15.61
C ASP A 105 -8.07 -9.72 16.17
N THR A 106 -8.70 -8.59 15.88
CA THR A 106 -10.09 -8.31 16.26
C THR A 106 -11.08 -9.13 15.44
N ALA A 107 -10.98 -9.09 14.10
CA ALA A 107 -11.90 -9.75 13.18
C ALA A 107 -11.88 -11.28 13.31
N PHE A 108 -10.69 -11.85 13.56
CA PHE A 108 -10.50 -13.28 13.70
C PHE A 108 -10.33 -13.71 15.17
N GLY A 109 -10.69 -12.88 16.15
CA GLY A 109 -10.41 -13.11 17.57
C GLY A 109 -10.79 -14.50 18.11
N LYS A 110 -11.93 -15.06 17.65
CA LYS A 110 -12.46 -16.37 18.03
C LYS A 110 -11.88 -17.57 17.27
N ARG A 111 -10.98 -17.35 16.31
CA ARG A 111 -10.40 -18.38 15.44
C ARG A 111 -9.12 -18.98 16.03
N THR A 112 -8.73 -20.16 15.54
CA THR A 112 -7.51 -20.82 16.01
C THR A 112 -6.26 -20.04 15.57
N ARG A 113 -5.12 -20.35 16.19
CA ARG A 113 -3.85 -19.70 15.86
C ARG A 113 -3.43 -20.02 14.42
N GLU A 114 -3.70 -21.23 13.95
CA GLU A 114 -3.41 -21.70 12.60
C GLU A 114 -4.24 -20.94 11.57
N GLU A 115 -5.55 -20.80 11.80
CA GLU A 115 -6.45 -20.03 10.94
C GLU A 115 -6.00 -18.56 10.85
N LYS A 116 -5.67 -17.95 11.99
CA LYS A 116 -5.16 -16.57 12.05
C LYS A 116 -3.86 -16.41 11.26
N ALA A 117 -2.92 -17.36 11.39
CA ALA A 117 -1.66 -17.32 10.65
C ALA A 117 -1.88 -17.44 9.14
N GLN A 118 -2.76 -18.34 8.72
CA GLN A 118 -3.09 -18.54 7.30
C GLN A 118 -3.72 -17.28 6.69
N VAL A 119 -4.70 -16.70 7.37
CA VAL A 119 -5.37 -15.47 6.91
C VAL A 119 -4.40 -14.30 6.87
N THR A 120 -3.54 -14.16 7.89
CA THR A 120 -2.50 -13.12 7.94
C THR A 120 -1.54 -13.25 6.76
N ALA A 121 -1.08 -14.46 6.44
CA ALA A 121 -0.21 -14.71 5.30
C ALA A 121 -0.92 -14.38 3.97
N ALA A 122 -2.19 -14.75 3.84
CA ALA A 122 -2.99 -14.49 2.65
C ALA A 122 -3.26 -13.00 2.41
N LEU A 123 -3.51 -12.23 3.47
CA LEU A 123 -3.91 -10.82 3.39
C LEU A 123 -2.74 -9.83 3.46
N LEU A 124 -1.73 -10.09 4.30
CA LEU A 124 -0.63 -9.13 4.54
C LEU A 124 0.65 -9.45 3.78
N ASP A 125 0.97 -10.73 3.57
CA ASP A 125 2.29 -11.10 3.03
C ASP A 125 2.36 -11.07 1.51
N ARG A 126 1.23 -10.87 0.80
CA ARG A 126 1.18 -10.61 -0.64
C ARG A 126 2.17 -11.44 -1.47
N LYS A 127 2.12 -12.77 -1.38
CA LYS A 127 2.75 -13.61 -2.41
C LYS A 127 1.82 -13.71 -3.62
N ASN A 128 1.75 -12.64 -4.41
CA ASN A 128 1.33 -12.78 -5.82
C ASN A 128 2.58 -12.73 -6.69
N LEU A 129 3.36 -13.80 -6.67
CA LEU A 129 4.55 -13.88 -7.53
C LEU A 129 4.15 -14.12 -9.01
N GLN A 130 2.90 -14.51 -9.30
CA GLN A 130 2.50 -15.08 -10.60
C GLN A 130 1.06 -14.78 -11.07
N GLU A 131 0.33 -13.81 -10.51
CA GLU A 131 -1.10 -13.56 -10.85
C GLU A 131 -2.02 -14.80 -10.70
N GLU A 132 -1.62 -15.75 -9.87
CA GLU A 132 -2.40 -16.97 -9.67
C GLU A 132 -3.69 -16.68 -8.91
N TYR A 133 -4.78 -17.30 -9.39
CA TYR A 133 -6.08 -17.22 -8.76
C TYR A 133 -6.07 -18.03 -7.46
N VAL A 134 -6.34 -17.36 -6.34
CA VAL A 134 -6.39 -17.94 -4.99
C VAL A 134 -7.74 -18.59 -4.72
N ALA A 135 -8.79 -18.08 -5.37
CA ALA A 135 -10.11 -18.70 -5.30
C ALA A 135 -10.84 -18.58 -6.64
N ARG A 136 -11.67 -19.57 -6.94
CA ARG A 136 -12.57 -19.58 -8.10
C ARG A 136 -13.97 -19.96 -7.62
N SER A 137 -14.97 -19.24 -8.12
CA SER A 137 -16.37 -19.58 -7.90
C SER A 137 -16.66 -20.95 -8.54
N LEU A 138 -17.67 -21.66 -8.01
CA LEU A 138 -18.06 -22.98 -8.52
C LEU A 138 -18.47 -22.99 -10.00
N CYS A 139 -18.99 -21.88 -10.52
CA CYS A 139 -19.28 -21.70 -11.95
C CYS A 139 -18.06 -21.28 -12.78
N GLY A 140 -16.91 -21.01 -12.14
CA GLY A 140 -15.66 -20.60 -12.79
C GLY A 140 -15.64 -19.15 -13.31
N GLU A 141 -16.77 -18.44 -13.25
CA GLU A 141 -16.95 -17.09 -13.81
C GLU A 141 -16.20 -16.03 -13.01
N TYR A 142 -16.27 -16.10 -11.68
CA TYR A 142 -15.57 -15.18 -10.78
C TYR A 142 -14.32 -15.82 -10.21
N LYS A 143 -13.24 -15.05 -10.22
CA LYS A 143 -11.92 -15.47 -9.72
C LYS A 143 -11.36 -14.36 -8.85
N ILE A 144 -10.69 -14.75 -7.77
CA ILE A 144 -10.06 -13.83 -6.83
C ILE A 144 -8.56 -14.09 -6.86
N THR A 145 -7.81 -13.04 -7.18
CA THR A 145 -6.37 -12.96 -7.06
C THR A 145 -5.98 -12.64 -5.63
N SER A 146 -4.73 -12.89 -5.25
CA SER A 146 -4.25 -12.47 -3.91
C SER A 146 -4.21 -10.95 -3.76
N GLN A 147 -4.19 -10.19 -4.86
CA GLN A 147 -4.30 -8.74 -4.82
C GLN A 147 -5.70 -8.27 -4.40
N GLU A 148 -6.75 -8.86 -4.97
CA GLU A 148 -8.14 -8.57 -4.57
C GLU A 148 -8.40 -9.05 -3.15
N LEU A 149 -7.89 -10.24 -2.79
CA LEU A 149 -7.99 -10.74 -1.43
C LEU A 149 -7.33 -9.78 -0.42
N SER A 150 -6.14 -9.26 -0.74
CA SER A 150 -5.46 -8.28 0.12
C SER A 150 -6.25 -6.98 0.32
N ARG A 151 -7.16 -6.62 -0.60
CA ARG A 151 -8.04 -5.45 -0.44
C ARG A 151 -9.12 -5.66 0.62
N LEU A 152 -9.35 -6.90 1.07
CA LEU A 152 -10.27 -7.19 2.19
C LEU A 152 -9.74 -6.72 3.54
N CYS A 153 -8.44 -6.42 3.65
CA CYS A 153 -7.82 -6.09 4.92
C CYS A 153 -7.97 -4.60 5.26
N GLY A 154 -8.36 -4.30 6.50
CA GLY A 154 -8.33 -2.94 7.06
C GLY A 154 -9.44 -2.01 6.56
N GLU A 155 -10.69 -2.48 6.57
CA GLU A 155 -11.91 -1.68 6.26
C GLU A 155 -11.90 -0.96 4.89
N ARG A 156 -11.14 -1.48 3.93
CA ARG A 156 -11.08 -0.91 2.59
C ARG A 156 -12.35 -1.24 1.79
N HIS A 157 -12.63 -0.43 0.78
CA HIS A 157 -13.71 -0.69 -0.16
C HIS A 157 -13.51 -2.03 -0.88
N LEU A 158 -14.57 -2.85 -0.88
CA LEU A 158 -14.59 -4.11 -1.61
C LEU A 158 -14.60 -3.83 -3.12
N SER A 159 -13.87 -4.62 -3.90
CA SER A 159 -13.99 -4.56 -5.36
C SER A 159 -15.22 -5.32 -5.83
N ASP A 160 -15.72 -4.95 -7.01
CA ASP A 160 -16.84 -5.62 -7.66
C ASP A 160 -16.60 -7.13 -7.82
N GLU A 161 -15.37 -7.54 -8.14
CA GLU A 161 -14.99 -8.95 -8.27
C GLU A 161 -15.17 -9.69 -6.94
N THR A 162 -14.79 -9.05 -5.84
CA THR A 162 -14.95 -9.59 -4.49
C THR A 162 -16.42 -9.73 -4.11
N ILE A 163 -17.22 -8.70 -4.40
CA ILE A 163 -18.67 -8.70 -4.12
C ILE A 163 -19.35 -9.80 -4.95
N ASN A 164 -19.12 -9.83 -6.26
CA ASN A 164 -19.70 -10.83 -7.15
C ASN A 164 -19.28 -12.26 -6.76
N PHE A 165 -18.03 -12.46 -6.36
CA PHE A 165 -17.52 -13.74 -5.87
C PHE A 165 -18.25 -14.19 -4.59
N LEU A 166 -18.39 -13.31 -3.59
CA LEU A 166 -19.08 -13.63 -2.34
C LEU A 166 -20.56 -13.92 -2.56
N MET A 167 -21.22 -13.17 -3.46
CA MET A 167 -22.61 -13.42 -3.83
C MET A 167 -22.78 -14.77 -4.52
N ALA A 168 -21.89 -15.12 -5.45
CA ALA A 168 -21.91 -16.43 -6.10
C ALA A 168 -21.71 -17.57 -5.09
N MET A 169 -20.79 -17.41 -4.13
CA MET A 169 -20.59 -18.37 -3.05
C MET A 169 -21.85 -18.54 -2.20
N TYR A 170 -22.46 -17.43 -1.76
CA TYR A 170 -23.68 -17.44 -0.96
C TYR A 170 -24.83 -18.17 -1.67
N CYS A 171 -25.10 -17.81 -2.93
CA CYS A 171 -26.12 -18.45 -3.75
C CYS A 171 -25.87 -19.95 -3.98
N ASN A 172 -24.62 -20.40 -3.97
CA ASN A 172 -24.31 -21.82 -4.09
C ASN A 172 -24.51 -22.57 -2.77
N THR A 173 -24.18 -21.94 -1.64
CA THR A 173 -24.40 -22.53 -0.31
C THR A 173 -25.86 -22.53 0.15
N SER A 174 -26.71 -21.65 -0.38
CA SER A 174 -28.13 -21.55 -0.02
C SER A 174 -29.06 -22.48 -0.81
N LYS A 175 -28.62 -22.96 -1.98
CA LYS A 175 -29.38 -23.90 -2.83
C LYS A 175 -29.94 -25.16 -2.14
N PRO A 176 -29.33 -25.73 -1.08
CA PRO A 176 -29.93 -26.87 -0.38
C PRO A 176 -30.79 -26.51 0.84
N ARG A 177 -30.92 -25.24 1.26
CA ARG A 177 -31.59 -24.88 2.53
C ARG A 177 -32.85 -24.01 2.43
N GLU A 178 -33.09 -23.26 1.37
CA GLU A 178 -34.28 -22.40 1.29
C GLU A 178 -35.02 -22.53 -0.05
N ARG A 179 -36.34 -22.72 0.02
CA ARG A 179 -37.29 -22.85 -1.11
C ARG A 179 -37.53 -21.50 -1.84
N GLY A 180 -36.51 -20.69 -2.03
CA GLY A 180 -36.58 -19.43 -2.78
C GLY A 180 -35.52 -19.40 -3.87
N LYS A 181 -35.91 -19.25 -5.14
CA LYS A 181 -34.95 -19.01 -6.22
C LYS A 181 -34.31 -17.64 -6.03
N MET A 182 -33.13 -17.59 -5.41
CA MET A 182 -32.36 -16.35 -5.30
C MET A 182 -31.67 -16.05 -6.62
N HIS A 183 -32.00 -14.90 -7.20
CA HIS A 183 -31.35 -14.34 -8.38
C HIS A 183 -30.59 -13.09 -7.96
N PHE A 184 -29.30 -13.02 -8.32
CA PHE A 184 -28.47 -11.84 -8.12
C PHE A 184 -28.02 -11.29 -9.47
N PHE A 185 -28.02 -9.97 -9.59
CA PHE A 185 -27.54 -9.27 -10.78
C PHE A 185 -26.10 -8.84 -10.54
N SER A 186 -25.19 -9.33 -11.39
CA SER A 186 -23.79 -8.91 -11.36
C SER A 186 -23.69 -7.41 -11.61
N SER A 187 -22.73 -6.76 -10.95
CA SER A 187 -22.45 -5.33 -11.16
C SER A 187 -22.11 -4.97 -12.61
N HIS A 188 -21.73 -5.95 -13.44
CA HIS A 188 -21.32 -5.73 -14.83
C HIS A 188 -22.33 -6.23 -15.88
N ARG A 189 -23.34 -7.05 -15.56
CA ARG A 189 -24.32 -7.55 -16.55
C ARG A 189 -25.70 -7.88 -15.96
N ILE A 190 -26.72 -7.22 -16.53
CA ILE A 190 -28.11 -7.66 -16.53
C ILE A 190 -28.22 -8.88 -17.45
N PHE A 191 -28.13 -10.10 -16.90
CA PHE A 191 -28.47 -11.30 -17.66
C PHE A 191 -29.98 -11.56 -17.57
N ARG A 192 -30.71 -11.16 -18.60
CA ARG A 192 -31.98 -11.80 -18.95
C ARG A 192 -31.66 -13.22 -19.44
N LYS A 193 -32.07 -14.24 -18.70
CA LYS A 193 -32.42 -15.53 -19.29
C LYS A 193 -33.93 -15.55 -19.49
N THR A 194 -34.37 -15.25 -20.70
CA THR A 194 -35.64 -15.77 -21.22
C THR A 194 -35.47 -17.27 -21.46
N PHE A 195 -36.54 -18.00 -21.16
CA PHE A 195 -36.68 -19.47 -21.10
C PHE A 195 -36.12 -20.22 -22.32
#